data_AF-A0A522AA73-F1
#
_entry.id   AF-A0A522AA73-F1
#
_cell.length_a   1.000
_cell.length_b   1.000
_cell.length_c   1.000
_cell.angle_alpha   90.00
_cell.angle_beta   90.00
_cell.angle_gamma   90.00
#
_symmetry.space_group_name_H-M   'P 1'
#
loop_
_entity.id
_entity.type
_entity.pdbx_description
1 polymer ?
#
loop_
_entity_poly.entity_id
_entity_poly.type
_entity_poly.pdbx_seq_one_letter_code
_entity_poly.pdbx_strand_id
1 'polypeptide(L)' 'MKPTIWIVDDDKSIRWVMERALEKADMTVECFEDAQSVLKRLDRGLPDTLISDIRMPGMNGLELLERLRRENPAMPVI' A
#
# COMPACT_ATOMS: atom_id res chain seq x y z
N MET A 1 11.25 -14.18 8.34
CA MET A 1 9.89 -13.60 8.25
C MET A 1 9.80 -12.95 6.89
N LYS A 2 8.76 -13.22 6.09
CA LYS A 2 8.63 -12.63 4.76
C LYS A 2 8.21 -11.17 4.91
N PRO A 3 8.83 -10.21 4.21
CA PRO A 3 8.40 -8.82 4.27
C PRO A 3 6.98 -8.71 3.70
N THR A 4 6.15 -7.92 4.35
CA THR A 4 4.76 -7.66 3.95
C THR A 4 4.70 -6.31 3.24
N ILE A 5 4.30 -6.34 1.97
CA ILE A 5 4.16 -5.17 1.11
C ILE A 5 2.68 -4.93 0.86
N TRP A 6 2.22 -3.71 1.05
CA TRP A 6 0.87 -3.31 0.69
C TRP A 6 0.88 -2.47 -0.58
N ILE A 7 -0.10 -2.68 -1.46
CA ILE A 7 -0.21 -1.98 -2.74
C ILE A 7 -1.56 -1.31 -2.83
N VAL A 8 -1.59 -0.04 -3.21
CA VAL A 8 -2.80 0.78 -3.37
C VAL A 8 -2.81 1.34 -4.78
N ASP A 9 -3.75 0.88 -5.58
CA ASP A 9 -3.90 1.31 -6.97
C ASP A 9 -5.34 1.00 -7.44
N ASP A 10 -5.98 1.94 -8.13
CA ASP A 10 -7.35 1.74 -8.63
C ASP A 10 -7.39 0.82 -9.86
N ASP A 11 -6.28 0.69 -10.59
CA ASP A 11 -6.15 -0.24 -11.71
C ASP A 11 -5.85 -1.67 -11.23
N LYS A 12 -6.85 -2.54 -11.38
CA LYS A 12 -6.75 -3.96 -11.06
C LYS A 12 -5.61 -4.67 -11.81
N SER A 13 -5.31 -4.25 -13.04
CA SER A 13 -4.27 -4.86 -13.88
C SER A 13 -2.89 -4.59 -13.29
N ILE A 14 -2.64 -3.34 -12.84
CA ILE A 14 -1.39 -2.95 -12.20
C ILE A 14 -1.22 -3.73 -10.89
N ARG A 15 -2.24 -3.74 -10.03
CA ARG A 15 -2.21 -4.50 -8.77
C ARG A 15 -1.85 -5.95 -8.98
N TRP A 16 -2.50 -6.62 -9.94
CA TRP A 16 -2.23 -8.03 -10.23
C TRP A 16 -0.79 -8.27 -10.71
N VAL A 17 -0.27 -7.41 -11.59
CA VAL A 17 1.12 -7.53 -12.07
C VAL A 17 2.12 -7.34 -10.93
N MET A 18 1.92 -6.34 -10.07
CA MET A 18 2.81 -6.07 -8.95
C MET A 18 2.74 -7.16 -7.89
N GLU A 19 1.53 -7.63 -7.54
CA GLU A 19 1.31 -8.76 -6.65
C GLU A 19 2.10 -9.98 -7.11
N ARG A 20 1.91 -10.40 -8.37
CA ARG A 20 2.63 -11.53 -8.96
C ARG A 20 4.15 -11.35 -8.94
N ALA A 21 4.64 -10.13 -9.17
CA ALA A 21 6.07 -9.83 -9.19
C ALA A 21 6.70 -9.93 -7.79
N LEU A 22 6.04 -9.38 -6.78
CA LEU A 22 6.53 -9.37 -5.40
C LEU A 22 6.34 -10.72 -4.69
N GLU A 23 5.24 -11.43 -4.96
CA GLU A 23 5.06 -12.82 -4.50
C GLU A 23 6.19 -13.73 -5.01
N LYS A 24 6.61 -13.56 -6.28
CA LYS A 24 7.76 -14.28 -6.84
C LYS A 24 9.08 -13.95 -6.17
N ALA A 25 9.19 -12.78 -5.54
CA ALA A 25 10.33 -12.37 -4.73
C ALA A 25 10.26 -12.87 -3.28
N ASP A 26 9.36 -13.83 -2.98
CA ASP A 26 9.13 -14.40 -1.66
C ASP A 26 8.62 -13.39 -0.61
N MET A 27 7.87 -12.38 -1.06
CA MET A 27 7.22 -11.38 -0.22
C MET A 27 5.74 -11.71 -0.02
N THR A 28 5.16 -11.24 1.08
CA THR A 28 3.71 -11.27 1.30
C THR A 28 3.10 -9.98 0.77
N VAL A 29 2.09 -10.06 -0.08
CA VAL A 29 1.48 -8.89 -0.71
C VAL A 29 0.01 -8.78 -0.32
N GLU A 30 -0.44 -7.57 0.01
CA GLU A 30 -1.85 -7.26 0.22
C GLU A 30 -2.23 -6.08 -0.69
N CYS A 31 -3.27 -6.25 -1.52
CA CYS A 31 -3.67 -5.27 -2.52
C CYS A 31 -4.97 -4.56 -2.13
N PHE A 32 -5.01 -3.24 -2.32
CA PHE A 32 -6.13 -2.36 -1.99
C PHE A 32 -6.51 -1.52 -3.20
N GLU A 33 -7.79 -1.26 -3.39
CA GLU A 33 -8.30 -0.45 -4.51
C GLU A 33 -8.40 1.04 -4.20
N ASP A 34 -8.28 1.39 -2.92
CA ASP A 34 -8.47 2.74 -2.43
C ASP A 34 -7.68 2.99 -1.14
N ALA A 35 -7.37 4.25 -0.88
CA ALA A 35 -6.64 4.67 0.32
C ALA A 35 -7.41 4.47 1.64
N GLN A 36 -8.76 4.48 1.64
CA GLN A 36 -9.53 4.30 2.87
C GLN A 36 -9.43 2.86 3.39
N SER A 37 -9.43 1.88 2.50
CA SER A 37 -9.25 0.47 2.83
C SER A 37 -7.90 0.24 3.51
N VAL A 38 -6.86 0.93 3.04
CA VAL A 38 -5.52 0.91 3.64
C VAL A 38 -5.53 1.51 5.04
N LEU A 39 -6.13 2.69 5.21
CA LEU A 39 -6.24 3.35 6.51
C LEU A 39 -6.93 2.46 7.55
N LYS A 40 -8.04 1.81 7.20
CA LYS A 40 -8.72 0.85 8.09
C LYS A 40 -7.86 -0.36 8.43
N ARG A 41 -6.98 -0.76 7.51
CA ARG A 41 -6.08 -1.90 7.70
C ARG A 41 -4.88 -1.53 8.57
N LEU A 42 -4.37 -0.30 8.46
CA LEU A 42 -3.30 0.27 9.29
C LEU A 42 -3.67 0.25 10.78
N ASP A 43 -4.95 0.48 11.12
CA ASP A 43 -5.46 0.36 12.50
C ASP A 43 -5.29 -1.07 13.08
N ARG A 44 -5.14 -2.08 12.23
CA ARG A 44 -5.04 -3.51 12.62
C ARG A 44 -3.63 -4.07 12.50
N GLY A 45 -2.68 -3.30 11.98
CA GLY A 45 -1.31 -3.73 11.74
C GLY A 45 -0.63 -2.90 10.66
N LEU A 46 0.69 -2.98 10.57
CA LEU A 46 1.48 -2.17 9.65
C LEU A 46 2.23 -3.08 8.67
N PRO A 47 2.33 -2.72 7.38
CA PRO A 47 3.23 -3.38 6.46
C PRO A 47 4.68 -2.93 6.68
N ASP A 48 5.62 -3.68 6.11
CA ASP A 48 7.03 -3.25 6.04
C ASP A 48 7.21 -2.13 5.00
N THR A 49 6.37 -2.09 3.96
CA THR A 49 6.38 -1.04 2.93
C THR A 49 4.99 -0.89 2.31
N LEU A 50 4.60 0.35 2.04
CA LEU A 50 3.39 0.67 1.29
C LEU A 50 3.77 1.23 -0.09
N ILE A 51 3.17 0.70 -1.14
CA ILE A 51 3.26 1.23 -2.50
C ILE A 51 1.91 1.85 -2.83
N SER A 52 1.88 3.14 -3.17
CA SER A 52 0.63 3.83 -3.49
C SER A 52 0.77 4.57 -4.81
N ASP A 53 -0.21 4.44 -5.69
CA ASP A 53 -0.31 5.37 -6.81
C ASP A 53 -0.67 6.78 -6.31
N ILE A 54 -0.14 7.80 -6.98
CA ILE A 54 -0.39 9.20 -6.65
C ILE A 54 -1.74 9.64 -7.24
N ARG A 55 -2.14 9.07 -8.38
CA ARG A 55 -3.30 9.49 -9.17
C ARG A 55 -4.46 8.50 -9.06
N MET A 56 -5.00 8.37 -7.85
CA MET A 56 -6.23 7.61 -7.63
C MET A 56 -7.46 8.55 -7.61
N PRO A 57 -8.62 8.13 -8.13
CA PRO A 57 -9.87 8.86 -7.96
C PRO A 57 -10.32 8.86 -6.49
N GLY A 58 -10.61 10.04 -5.94
CA GLY A 58 -11.10 10.20 -4.56
C GLY A 58 -10.01 10.67 -3.60
N MET A 59 -9.67 9.85 -2.60
CA MET A 59 -8.61 10.17 -1.64
C MET A 59 -7.24 9.91 -2.28
N ASN A 60 -6.50 10.97 -2.57
CA ASN A 60 -5.22 10.91 -3.29
C ASN A 60 -4.12 10.25 -2.44
N GLY A 61 -3.16 9.58 -3.09
CA GLY A 61 -2.00 8.97 -2.43
C GLY A 61 -1.14 9.96 -1.61
N LEU A 62 -1.21 11.25 -1.93
CA LEU A 62 -0.60 12.34 -1.15
C LEU A 62 -1.24 12.51 0.24
N GLU A 63 -2.56 12.45 0.35
CA GLU A 63 -3.23 12.55 1.66
C GLU A 63 -2.93 11.33 2.53
N LEU A 64 -2.85 10.15 1.92
CA LEU A 64 -2.42 8.92 2.57
C LEU A 64 -0.98 9.06 3.09
N LEU A 65 -0.06 9.57 2.25
CA LEU A 65 1.33 9.82 2.63
C LEU A 65 1.45 10.82 3.78
N GLU A 66 0.71 11.93 3.74
CA GLU A 66 0.71 12.93 4.83
C GLU A 66 0.20 12.36 6.15
N ARG A 67 -0.79 11.47 6.09
CA ARG A 67 -1.32 10.80 7.28
C ARG A 67 -0.32 9.80 7.84
N LEU A 68 0.26 8.98 6.97
CA LEU A 68 1.30 8.02 7.32
C LEU A 68 2.55 8.69 7.87
N ARG A 69 2.97 9.82 7.32
CA ARG A 69 4.10 10.58 7.89
C ARG A 69 3.82 11.13 9.29
N ARG A 70 2.56 11.41 9.63
CA ARG A 70 2.18 11.86 10.98
C ARG A 70 2.05 10.70 11.96
N GLU A 71 1.38 9.63 11.55
CA GLU A 71 1.07 8.50 12.42
C GLU A 71 2.23 7.50 12.52
N ASN A 72 3.01 7.35 11.44
CA ASN A 72 4.04 6.33 11.34
C ASN A 72 5.24 6.76 10.45
N PRO A 73 6.04 7.76 10.87
CA PRO A 73 7.09 8.38 10.06
C PRO A 73 8.24 7.45 9.66
N ALA A 74 8.41 6.31 10.34
CA ALA A 74 9.44 5.33 10.03
C ALA A 74 9.04 4.36 8.90
N MET A 75 7.78 4.34 8.49
CA MET A 75 7.29 3.41 7.47
C MET A 75 7.66 3.91 6.06
N PRO A 76 8.36 3.11 5.25
CA PRO A 76 8.63 3.43 3.85
C PRO A 76 7.34 3.46 3.03
N VAL A 77 7.14 4.55 2.29
CA VAL A 77 6.07 4.70 1.30
C VAL A 77 6.72 5.01 -0.05
N ILE A 78 6.33 4.25 -1.08
CA ILE A 78 6.82 4.35 -2.47
C ILE A 78 5.68 4.84 -3.36
#